data_AF-A0AAU2DSJ8-F1
#
_entry.id   AF-A0AAU2DSJ8-F1
#
_cell.length_a   1.000
_cell.length_b   1.000
_cell.length_c   1.000
_cell.angle_alpha   90.00
_cell.angle_beta   90.00
_cell.angle_gamma   90.00
#
_symmetry.space_group_name_H-M   'P 1'
#
loop_
_entity.id
_entity.type
_entity.pdbx_description
1 polymer ?
#
loop_
_entity_poly.entity_id
_entity_poly.type
_entity_poly.pdbx_seq_one_letter_code
_entity_poly.pdbx_strand_id
1 'polypeptide(L)'
;MGLVLPSIIDEALDLIGVNWPNVDEDDYFEMATSMRDFAEKFEGHGGDADKAVTRILGSSEGWAVESMQKHWSHVKTGHLEKIPEVARLFADACDGVGQIIRGMKVKAGVELAVLAGTIVAELAAAPVTLGISAAVAAGEIALMRTIVKRLIDEAVDQIVDALVAKVTEPVTGKLQELVSDMVLDLAEGAFNPGDNPGGMKLASAGDDGGSGGGGKKTVIDHVEFEDGAGKVSGHGSEMGSQSGIHLGKSKNSFGKTKGKDSFTQAFDSILEGAIDGMEKAAKKATDHVTHTIPERVKAASRHQKRKDHDIGDEADKVDVKKVKREGDTPMYLLSDDGSIRQLHHDGTTSPVRHNDSSGVNDVLGDKAWYPWNNKGDKQRKNKPNNGSTVNSTKVAPGSTELARASQLGRYANRTERPDSYIPGGNYASALHDDGKGNRFILVGASGEAHSERSIGHPLIKKGNEGNVGELYTEREPCQKNPKCDKYLAREFPDNLEVTHSSKYDQSEKGPGGEDLSKYKKDREHRAYVKWLHDQWDQHGVDGGRTDTVMNLSPSDNKFVP
;
A
#
# COMPACT_ATOMS: atom_id res chain seq x y z
N MET A 1 -2.76 -25.80 38.57
CA MET A 1 -3.63 -26.60 39.45
C MET A 1 -3.75 -25.81 40.74
N GLY A 2 -4.91 -25.19 40.99
CA GLY A 2 -5.13 -24.36 42.16
C GLY A 2 -4.94 -25.14 43.46
N LEU A 3 -4.53 -24.44 44.52
CA LEU A 3 -4.35 -25.04 45.85
C LEU A 3 -5.70 -25.49 46.42
N VAL A 4 -5.85 -26.80 46.59
CA VAL A 4 -6.99 -27.44 47.28
C VAL A 4 -6.68 -27.52 48.77
N LEU A 5 -7.65 -27.19 49.61
CA LEU A 5 -7.50 -27.26 51.06
C LEU A 5 -7.38 -28.74 51.51
N PRO A 6 -6.52 -29.07 52.49
CA PRO A 6 -6.51 -30.39 53.11
C PRO A 6 -7.89 -30.79 53.69
N SER A 7 -8.27 -32.07 53.59
CA SER A 7 -9.59 -32.62 54.02
C SER A 7 -10.05 -32.19 55.42
N ILE A 8 -9.11 -32.05 56.37
CA ILE A 8 -9.39 -31.65 57.75
C ILE A 8 -9.86 -30.18 57.87
N ILE A 9 -9.53 -29.33 56.90
CA ILE A 9 -9.95 -27.93 56.84
C ILE A 9 -11.34 -27.81 56.20
N ASP A 10 -11.65 -28.61 55.18
CA ASP A 10 -13.00 -28.66 54.61
C ASP A 10 -14.02 -29.10 55.66
N GLU A 11 -13.70 -30.13 56.44
CA GLU A 11 -14.51 -30.57 57.59
C GLU A 11 -14.67 -29.47 58.66
N ALA A 12 -13.62 -28.66 58.89
CA ALA A 12 -13.66 -27.56 59.84
C ALA A 12 -14.51 -26.38 59.35
N LEU A 13 -14.44 -26.05 58.06
CA LEU A 13 -15.24 -25.01 57.41
C LEU A 13 -16.74 -25.38 57.40
N ASP A 14 -17.05 -26.64 57.10
CA ASP A 14 -18.41 -27.20 57.19
C ASP A 14 -18.92 -27.17 58.63
N LEU A 15 -18.09 -27.53 59.61
CA LEU A 15 -18.44 -27.52 61.04
C LEU A 15 -18.80 -26.13 61.55
N ILE A 16 -18.10 -25.09 61.08
CA ILE A 16 -18.41 -23.69 61.47
C ILE A 16 -19.45 -23.03 60.58
N GLY A 17 -19.89 -23.69 59.50
CA GLY A 17 -20.87 -23.17 58.55
C GLY A 17 -20.41 -21.88 57.85
N VAL A 18 -19.11 -21.74 57.58
CA VAL A 18 -18.56 -20.59 56.85
C VAL A 18 -18.15 -21.05 55.46
N ASN A 19 -18.69 -20.38 54.44
CA ASN A 19 -18.32 -20.66 53.06
C ASN A 19 -16.98 -19.98 52.74
N TRP A 20 -16.03 -20.75 52.19
CA TRP A 20 -14.74 -20.23 51.76
C TRP A 20 -14.86 -19.61 50.35
N PRO A 21 -14.18 -18.48 50.05
CA PRO A 21 -14.25 -17.86 48.73
C PRO A 21 -13.84 -18.82 47.62
N ASN A 22 -14.74 -19.06 46.67
CA ASN A 22 -14.48 -19.93 45.51
C ASN A 22 -13.77 -19.17 44.39
N VAL A 23 -12.51 -18.79 44.65
CA VAL A 23 -11.65 -18.06 43.71
C VAL A 23 -10.39 -18.87 43.41
N ASP A 24 -10.00 -18.93 42.13
CA ASP A 24 -8.80 -19.63 41.67
C ASP A 24 -7.68 -18.62 41.36
N GLU A 25 -6.54 -18.72 42.06
CA GLU A 25 -5.36 -17.91 41.80
C GLU A 25 -4.77 -18.14 40.40
N ASP A 26 -4.95 -19.36 39.85
CA ASP A 26 -4.43 -19.72 38.53
C ASP A 26 -5.09 -18.91 37.41
N ASP A 27 -6.36 -18.54 37.57
CA ASP A 27 -7.06 -17.70 36.58
C ASP A 27 -6.43 -16.29 36.49
N TYR A 28 -5.91 -15.75 37.60
CA TYR A 28 -5.19 -14.46 37.60
C TYR A 28 -3.79 -14.57 36.99
N PHE A 29 -3.09 -15.69 37.23
CA PHE A 29 -1.80 -15.96 36.56
C PHE A 29 -1.99 -16.21 35.05
N GLU A 30 -3.09 -16.86 34.65
CA GLU A 30 -3.47 -17.05 33.25
C GLU A 30 -3.78 -15.70 32.58
N MET A 31 -4.52 -14.80 33.25
CA MET A 31 -4.71 -13.42 32.80
C MET A 31 -3.38 -12.70 32.61
N ALA A 32 -2.49 -12.73 33.62
CA ALA A 32 -1.20 -12.06 33.56
C ALA A 32 -0.36 -12.55 32.38
N THR A 33 -0.32 -13.87 32.16
CA THR A 33 0.38 -14.48 31.02
C THR A 33 -0.22 -14.02 29.70
N SER A 34 -1.54 -14.05 29.57
CA SER A 34 -2.22 -13.63 28.35
C SER A 34 -2.01 -12.14 28.03
N MET A 35 -1.91 -11.29 29.06
CA MET A 35 -1.62 -9.86 28.90
C MET A 35 -0.18 -9.59 28.48
N ARG A 36 0.78 -10.41 28.93
CA ARG A 36 2.17 -10.35 28.45
C ARG A 36 2.29 -10.82 27.00
N ASP A 37 1.61 -11.90 26.63
CA ASP A 37 1.56 -12.36 25.25
C ASP A 37 0.93 -11.30 24.33
N PHE A 38 -0.15 -10.66 24.78
CA PHE A 38 -0.75 -9.51 24.09
C PHE A 38 0.29 -8.41 23.85
N ALA A 39 1.02 -7.99 24.91
CA ALA A 39 2.03 -6.96 24.81
C ALA A 39 3.13 -7.30 23.81
N GLU A 40 3.64 -8.55 23.84
CA GLU A 40 4.68 -9.03 22.93
C GLU A 40 4.22 -9.05 21.46
N LYS A 41 3.03 -9.60 21.18
CA LYS A 41 2.50 -9.66 19.82
C LYS A 41 2.15 -8.27 19.28
N PHE A 42 1.58 -7.41 20.11
CA PHE A 42 1.25 -6.04 19.74
C PHE A 42 2.52 -5.25 19.39
N GLU A 43 3.57 -5.33 20.21
CA GLU A 43 4.86 -4.69 19.96
C GLU A 43 5.54 -5.23 18.70
N GLY A 44 5.52 -6.56 18.50
CA GLY A 44 6.10 -7.20 17.32
C GLY A 44 5.48 -6.70 16.00
N HIS A 45 4.15 -6.74 15.89
CA HIS A 45 3.46 -6.25 14.70
C HIS A 45 3.51 -4.72 14.56
N GLY A 46 3.56 -3.97 15.66
CA GLY A 46 3.82 -2.54 15.65
C GLY A 46 5.21 -2.21 15.07
N GLY A 47 6.23 -3.00 15.40
CA GLY A 47 7.57 -2.90 14.82
C GLY A 47 7.63 -3.24 13.33
N ASP A 48 6.81 -4.18 12.86
CA ASP A 48 6.73 -4.49 11.42
C ASP A 48 6.00 -3.39 10.64
N ALA A 49 4.95 -2.78 11.22
CA ALA A 49 4.34 -1.58 10.68
C ALA A 49 5.34 -0.40 10.60
N ASP A 50 6.19 -0.21 11.62
CA ASP A 50 7.26 0.81 11.63
C ASP A 50 8.26 0.64 10.51
N LYS A 51 8.68 -0.60 10.22
CA LYS A 51 9.55 -0.89 9.08
C LYS A 51 8.88 -0.54 7.76
N ALA A 52 7.61 -0.90 7.60
CA ALA A 52 6.84 -0.60 6.39
C ALA A 52 6.68 0.92 6.19
N VAL A 53 6.32 1.66 7.24
CA VAL A 53 6.21 3.12 7.18
C VAL A 53 7.56 3.79 6.92
N THR A 54 8.63 3.34 7.58
CA THR A 54 9.98 3.89 7.35
C THR A 54 10.44 3.68 5.92
N ARG A 55 10.08 2.55 5.29
CA ARG A 55 10.37 2.27 3.89
C ARG A 55 9.61 3.22 2.95
N ILE A 56 8.33 3.46 3.20
CA ILE A 56 7.51 4.45 2.47
C ILE A 56 8.14 5.85 2.58
N LEU A 57 8.55 6.25 3.79
CA LEU A 57 9.14 7.56 4.02
C LEU A 57 10.53 7.70 3.38
N GLY A 58 11.29 6.61 3.29
CA GLY A 58 12.63 6.59 2.70
C GLY A 58 12.66 6.64 1.17
N SER A 59 11.56 6.33 0.48
CA SER A 59 11.48 6.35 -0.98
C SER A 59 11.11 7.72 -1.57
N SER A 60 10.80 8.70 -0.71
CA SER A 60 10.19 9.97 -1.11
C SER A 60 10.77 11.13 -0.32
N GLU A 61 10.73 12.34 -0.87
CA GLU A 61 11.22 13.56 -0.23
C GLU A 61 10.18 14.69 -0.31
N GLY A 62 10.16 15.59 0.67
CA GLY A 62 9.34 16.80 0.66
C GLY A 62 8.44 16.95 1.88
N TRP A 63 7.67 18.04 1.90
CA TRP A 63 6.89 18.45 3.08
C TRP A 63 5.85 17.43 3.54
N ALA A 64 5.23 16.68 2.61
CA ALA A 64 4.27 15.64 2.93
C ALA A 64 4.92 14.44 3.65
N VAL A 65 6.17 14.11 3.28
CA VAL A 65 6.95 13.03 3.89
C VAL A 65 7.39 13.43 5.30
N GLU A 66 7.89 14.66 5.49
CA GLU A 66 8.29 15.17 6.81
C GLU A 66 7.11 15.24 7.79
N SER A 67 5.97 15.71 7.28
CA SER A 67 4.69 15.64 7.96
C SER A 67 4.38 14.22 8.42
N MET A 68 4.29 13.29 7.47
CA MET A 68 3.95 11.90 7.76
C MET A 68 4.93 11.26 8.74
N GLN A 69 6.23 11.56 8.63
CA GLN A 69 7.25 11.11 9.57
C GLN A 69 6.97 11.63 10.99
N LYS A 70 6.60 12.91 11.13
CA LYS A 70 6.27 13.49 12.44
C LYS A 70 5.07 12.81 13.08
N HIS A 71 4.00 12.59 12.33
CA HIS A 71 2.82 11.88 12.82
C HIS A 71 3.10 10.41 13.13
N TRP A 72 3.83 9.72 12.26
CA TRP A 72 4.20 8.34 12.53
C TRP A 72 5.04 8.22 13.80
N SER A 73 5.99 9.13 13.99
CA SER A 73 6.78 9.20 15.23
C SER A 73 5.88 9.42 16.46
N HIS A 74 4.84 10.26 16.32
CA HIS A 74 3.85 10.47 17.36
C HIS A 74 3.01 9.22 17.63
N VAL A 75 2.49 8.54 16.60
CA VAL A 75 1.73 7.28 16.75
C VAL A 75 2.58 6.19 17.40
N LYS A 76 3.84 6.07 17.01
CA LYS A 76 4.78 5.09 17.56
C LYS A 76 5.02 5.32 19.06
N THR A 77 5.51 6.51 19.41
CA THR A 77 5.88 6.86 20.79
C THR A 77 4.66 7.10 21.69
N GLY A 78 3.58 7.59 21.10
CA GLY A 78 2.32 7.89 21.77
C GLY A 78 1.49 6.65 22.02
N HIS A 79 1.32 5.77 21.02
CA HIS A 79 0.34 4.68 21.09
C HIS A 79 0.98 3.29 21.09
N LEU A 80 1.86 3.01 20.11
CA LEU A 80 2.38 1.67 19.91
C LEU A 80 3.30 1.19 21.04
N GLU A 81 4.10 2.09 21.61
CA GLU A 81 5.02 1.76 22.71
C GLU A 81 4.31 1.72 24.07
N LYS A 82 3.31 2.57 24.28
CA LYS A 82 2.62 2.71 25.58
C LYS A 82 1.60 1.60 25.85
N ILE A 83 0.90 1.08 24.84
CA ILE A 83 -0.09 0.01 25.02
C ILE A 83 0.55 -1.28 25.62
N PRO A 84 1.67 -1.79 25.10
CA PRO A 84 2.40 -2.91 25.71
C PRO A 84 2.89 -2.63 27.13
N GLU A 85 3.37 -1.41 27.42
CA GLU A 85 3.80 -1.01 28.77
C GLU A 85 2.64 -1.12 29.77
N VAL A 86 1.47 -0.57 29.41
CA VAL A 86 0.28 -0.61 30.25
C VAL A 86 -0.23 -2.03 30.45
N ALA A 87 -0.19 -2.87 29.42
CA ALA A 87 -0.60 -4.26 29.52
C ALA A 87 0.32 -5.08 30.44
N ARG A 88 1.63 -4.81 30.42
CA ARG A 88 2.58 -5.43 31.36
C ARG A 88 2.33 -4.98 32.80
N LEU A 89 2.02 -3.71 33.01
CA LEU A 89 1.66 -3.22 34.34
C LEU A 89 0.38 -3.87 34.88
N PHE A 90 -0.62 -4.06 34.02
CA PHE A 90 -1.82 -4.80 34.37
C PHE A 90 -1.53 -6.29 34.65
N ALA A 91 -0.64 -6.93 33.89
CA ALA A 91 -0.19 -8.29 34.16
C ALA A 91 0.48 -8.41 35.55
N ASP A 92 1.32 -7.45 35.92
CA ASP A 92 1.98 -7.41 37.23
C ASP A 92 1.00 -7.14 38.39
N ALA A 93 -0.13 -6.50 38.10
CA ALA A 93 -1.22 -6.37 39.04
C ALA A 93 -1.96 -7.70 39.23
N CYS A 94 -2.26 -8.40 38.13
CA CYS A 94 -2.90 -9.72 38.15
C CYS A 94 -2.04 -10.76 38.89
N ASP A 95 -0.72 -10.78 38.67
CA ASP A 95 0.20 -11.63 39.44
C ASP A 95 0.17 -11.30 40.94
N GLY A 96 0.07 -10.02 41.30
CA GLY A 96 -0.07 -9.59 42.68
C GLY A 96 -1.34 -10.14 43.33
N VAL A 97 -2.47 -10.05 42.63
CA VAL A 97 -3.76 -10.62 43.11
C VAL A 97 -3.65 -12.14 43.27
N GLY A 98 -3.11 -12.85 42.28
CA GLY A 98 -2.90 -14.30 42.36
C GLY A 98 -2.01 -14.70 43.54
N GLN A 99 -0.93 -13.95 43.80
CA GLN A 99 -0.04 -14.19 44.94
C GLN A 99 -0.73 -13.96 46.30
N ILE A 100 -1.55 -12.91 46.42
CA ILE A 100 -2.30 -12.62 47.65
C ILE A 100 -3.34 -13.72 47.92
N ILE A 101 -4.11 -14.13 46.91
CA ILE A 101 -5.09 -15.23 47.02
C ILE A 101 -4.40 -16.53 47.44
N ARG A 102 -3.30 -16.87 46.78
CA ARG A 102 -2.49 -18.04 47.11
C ARG A 102 -1.97 -17.98 48.55
N GLY A 103 -1.46 -16.82 48.96
CA GLY A 103 -0.97 -16.58 50.32
C GLY A 103 -2.06 -16.70 51.38
N MET A 104 -3.25 -16.15 51.12
CA MET A 104 -4.42 -16.29 51.97
C MET A 104 -4.81 -17.76 52.16
N LYS A 105 -4.89 -18.55 51.06
CA LYS A 105 -5.19 -19.99 51.13
C LYS A 105 -4.17 -20.75 51.97
N VAL A 106 -2.88 -20.45 51.83
CA VAL A 106 -1.82 -21.06 52.65
C VAL A 106 -1.92 -20.66 54.13
N LYS A 107 -2.11 -19.37 54.43
CA LYS A 107 -2.29 -18.87 55.81
C LYS A 107 -3.49 -19.53 56.48
N ALA A 108 -4.63 -19.59 55.79
CA ALA A 108 -5.82 -20.28 56.27
C ALA A 108 -5.56 -21.77 56.48
N GLY A 109 -4.85 -22.43 55.56
CA GLY A 109 -4.47 -23.83 55.73
C GLY A 109 -3.66 -24.09 56.99
N VAL A 110 -2.75 -23.19 57.38
CA VAL A 110 -1.96 -23.33 58.60
C VAL A 110 -2.77 -23.00 59.86
N GLU A 111 -3.41 -21.83 59.92
CA GLU A 111 -4.13 -21.35 61.11
C GLU A 111 -5.36 -22.22 61.41
N LEU A 112 -6.13 -22.62 60.38
CA LEU A 112 -7.33 -23.43 60.55
C LEU A 112 -7.00 -24.89 60.84
N ALA A 113 -5.95 -25.48 60.27
CA ALA A 113 -5.60 -26.88 60.55
C ALA A 113 -5.22 -27.09 62.02
N VAL A 114 -4.54 -26.12 62.65
CA VAL A 114 -4.17 -26.18 64.07
C VAL A 114 -5.42 -26.16 64.96
N LEU A 115 -6.34 -25.21 64.72
CA LEU A 115 -7.58 -25.08 65.50
C LEU A 115 -8.60 -26.19 65.21
N ALA A 116 -8.68 -26.66 63.96
CA ALA A 116 -9.51 -27.81 63.61
C ALA A 116 -9.02 -29.07 64.34
N GLY A 117 -7.70 -29.27 64.39
CA GLY A 117 -7.09 -30.37 65.12
C GLY A 117 -7.41 -30.36 66.63
N THR A 118 -7.44 -29.19 67.27
CA THR A 118 -7.84 -29.08 68.69
C THR A 118 -9.31 -29.43 68.87
N ILE A 119 -10.20 -28.87 68.04
CA ILE A 119 -11.64 -29.09 68.13
C ILE A 119 -12.00 -30.56 67.91
N VAL A 120 -11.38 -31.25 66.94
CA VAL A 120 -11.61 -32.69 66.71
C VAL A 120 -11.22 -33.51 67.94
N ALA A 121 -10.12 -33.17 68.60
CA ALA A 121 -9.71 -33.83 69.85
C ALA A 121 -10.67 -33.54 71.01
N GLU A 122 -11.17 -32.31 71.14
CA GLU A 122 -12.12 -31.91 72.18
C GLU A 122 -13.50 -32.56 72.00
N LEU A 123 -13.97 -32.66 70.76
CA LEU A 123 -15.22 -33.34 70.41
C LEU A 123 -15.11 -34.86 70.59
N ALA A 124 -13.97 -35.46 70.29
CA ALA A 124 -13.72 -36.87 70.57
C ALA A 124 -13.71 -37.17 72.09
N ALA A 125 -13.26 -36.21 72.91
CA ALA A 125 -13.26 -36.31 74.38
C ALA A 125 -14.63 -36.00 75.02
N ALA A 126 -15.58 -35.40 74.28
CA ALA A 126 -16.86 -34.91 74.79
C ALA A 126 -17.73 -35.94 75.54
N PRO A 127 -17.80 -37.24 75.14
CA PRO A 127 -18.53 -38.26 75.89
C PRO A 127 -17.93 -38.54 77.27
N VAL A 128 -16.62 -38.37 77.43
CA VAL A 128 -15.88 -38.65 78.67
C VAL A 128 -15.93 -37.43 79.61
N THR A 129 -15.99 -36.22 79.07
CA THR A 129 -16.01 -34.96 79.84
C THR A 129 -17.41 -34.40 80.10
N LEU A 130 -18.46 -35.21 79.92
CA LEU A 130 -19.87 -34.84 80.14
C LEU A 130 -20.30 -33.56 79.40
N GLY A 131 -19.76 -33.30 78.20
CA GLY A 131 -20.09 -32.12 77.39
C GLY A 131 -19.41 -30.80 77.79
N ILE A 132 -18.56 -30.77 78.83
CA ILE A 132 -17.79 -29.55 79.18
C ILE A 132 -16.80 -29.19 78.06
N SER A 133 -16.14 -30.17 77.44
CA SER A 133 -15.26 -29.92 76.27
C SER A 133 -16.02 -29.37 75.06
N ALA A 134 -17.31 -29.68 74.91
CA ALA A 134 -18.13 -29.14 73.82
C ALA A 134 -18.40 -27.63 73.99
N ALA A 135 -18.43 -27.11 75.22
CA ALA A 135 -18.54 -25.66 75.47
C ALA A 135 -17.23 -24.92 75.15
N VAL A 136 -16.07 -25.56 75.37
CA VAL A 136 -14.75 -25.03 74.96
C VAL A 136 -14.68 -25.00 73.43
N ALA A 137 -15.04 -26.09 72.77
CA ALA A 137 -15.12 -26.18 71.31
C ALA A 137 -16.02 -25.10 70.67
N ALA A 138 -17.12 -24.70 71.32
CA ALA A 138 -17.97 -23.60 70.83
C ALA A 138 -17.25 -22.25 70.80
N GLY A 139 -16.37 -21.98 71.77
CA GLY A 139 -15.51 -20.80 71.79
C GLY A 139 -14.44 -20.86 70.70
N GLU A 140 -13.83 -22.02 70.47
CA GLU A 140 -12.86 -22.25 69.41
C GLU A 140 -13.49 -22.13 68.00
N ILE A 141 -14.73 -22.59 67.83
CA ILE A 141 -15.54 -22.39 66.61
C ILE A 141 -15.78 -20.90 66.33
N ALA A 142 -16.10 -20.10 67.35
CA ALA A 142 -16.26 -18.66 67.18
C ALA A 142 -14.93 -17.99 66.78
N LEU A 143 -13.81 -18.43 67.35
CA LEU A 143 -12.47 -17.96 66.98
C LEU A 143 -12.13 -18.30 65.52
N MET A 144 -12.44 -19.52 65.05
CA MET A 144 -12.23 -19.90 63.65
C MET A 144 -13.04 -19.02 62.69
N ARG A 145 -14.31 -18.70 63.01
CA ARG A 145 -15.11 -17.76 62.20
C ARG A 145 -14.46 -16.37 62.13
N THR A 146 -13.88 -15.88 63.24
CA THR A 146 -13.17 -14.60 63.27
C THR A 146 -11.87 -14.66 62.47
N ILE A 147 -11.12 -15.75 62.55
CA ILE A 147 -9.89 -15.95 61.77
C ILE A 147 -10.21 -15.96 60.27
N VAL A 148 -11.22 -16.71 59.83
CA VAL A 148 -11.61 -16.75 58.41
C VAL A 148 -12.01 -15.36 57.92
N LYS A 149 -12.85 -14.63 58.65
CA LYS A 149 -13.22 -13.25 58.29
C LYS A 149 -12.00 -12.33 58.21
N ARG A 150 -11.13 -12.35 59.23
CA ARG A 150 -9.89 -11.55 59.25
C ARG A 150 -9.00 -11.85 58.06
N LEU A 151 -8.81 -13.12 57.71
CA LEU A 151 -7.95 -13.52 56.58
C LEU A 151 -8.53 -13.08 55.23
N ILE A 152 -9.85 -13.18 55.07
CA ILE A 152 -10.56 -12.71 53.88
C ILE A 152 -10.47 -11.18 53.78
N ASP A 153 -10.82 -10.46 54.84
CA ASP A 153 -10.77 -8.99 54.88
C ASP A 153 -9.34 -8.47 54.62
N GLU A 154 -8.32 -9.06 55.27
CA GLU A 154 -6.91 -8.75 55.04
C GLU A 154 -6.49 -8.96 53.58
N ALA A 155 -6.98 -10.03 52.94
CA ALA A 155 -6.68 -10.31 51.54
C ALA A 155 -7.42 -9.36 50.58
N VAL A 156 -8.68 -9.03 50.86
CA VAL A 156 -9.44 -8.04 50.08
C VAL A 156 -8.75 -6.69 50.15
N ASP A 157 -8.38 -6.21 51.34
CA ASP A 157 -7.70 -4.94 51.52
C ASP A 157 -6.37 -4.91 50.76
N GLN A 158 -5.55 -5.96 50.88
CA GLN A 158 -4.28 -6.06 50.14
C GLN A 158 -4.46 -6.09 48.61
N ILE A 159 -5.51 -6.77 48.12
CA ILE A 159 -5.82 -6.83 46.69
C ILE A 159 -6.28 -5.47 46.20
N VAL A 160 -7.21 -4.83 46.92
CA VAL A 160 -7.72 -3.50 46.57
C VAL A 160 -6.57 -2.49 46.58
N ASP A 161 -5.72 -2.48 47.61
CA ASP A 161 -4.56 -1.59 47.68
C ASP A 161 -3.58 -1.83 46.51
N ALA A 162 -3.28 -3.10 46.21
CA ALA A 162 -2.41 -3.47 45.10
C ALA A 162 -2.99 -3.04 43.75
N LEU A 163 -4.30 -3.21 43.54
CA LEU A 163 -4.99 -2.82 42.32
C LEU A 163 -5.17 -1.31 42.20
N VAL A 164 -5.44 -0.60 43.29
CA VAL A 164 -5.48 0.87 43.27
C VAL A 164 -4.12 1.43 42.91
N ALA A 165 -3.05 0.91 43.51
CA ALA A 165 -1.68 1.36 43.25
C ALA A 165 -1.20 1.02 41.82
N LYS A 166 -1.58 -0.14 41.28
CA LYS A 166 -1.05 -0.63 39.98
C LYS A 166 -2.01 -0.51 38.81
N VAL A 167 -3.31 -0.29 39.02
CA VAL A 167 -4.33 -0.32 37.96
C VAL A 167 -5.10 0.98 37.88
N THR A 168 -5.68 1.46 38.98
CA THR A 168 -6.62 2.59 38.95
C THR A 168 -6.01 3.86 38.35
N GLU A 169 -4.86 4.31 38.83
CA GLU A 169 -4.20 5.49 38.26
C GLU A 169 -3.31 5.16 37.05
N PRO A 170 -2.37 4.20 37.16
CA PRO A 170 -1.35 4.08 36.12
C PRO A 170 -1.81 3.25 34.91
N VAL A 171 -2.85 2.41 35.02
CA VAL A 171 -3.42 1.69 33.87
C VAL A 171 -4.62 2.47 33.32
N THR A 172 -5.67 2.69 34.11
CA THR A 172 -6.90 3.34 33.61
C THR A 172 -6.65 4.78 33.17
N GLY A 173 -5.86 5.56 33.91
CA GLY A 173 -5.51 6.93 33.53
C GLY A 173 -4.73 6.99 32.22
N LYS A 174 -3.67 6.18 32.10
CA LYS A 174 -2.88 6.08 30.85
C LYS A 174 -3.74 5.61 29.68
N LEU A 175 -4.63 4.64 29.88
CA LEU A 175 -5.54 4.16 28.82
C LEU A 175 -6.52 5.24 28.38
N GLN A 176 -7.10 6.01 29.29
CA GLN A 176 -8.00 7.10 28.93
C GLN A 176 -7.28 8.20 28.16
N GLU A 177 -6.08 8.58 28.59
CA GLU A 177 -5.23 9.53 27.87
C GLU A 177 -4.91 9.01 26.46
N LEU A 178 -4.44 7.76 26.37
CA LEU A 178 -4.15 7.08 25.10
C LEU A 178 -5.36 7.03 24.16
N VAL A 179 -6.52 6.67 24.68
CA VAL A 179 -7.76 6.56 23.93
C VAL A 179 -8.25 7.94 23.47
N SER A 180 -8.06 8.98 24.29
CA SER A 180 -8.38 10.36 23.94
C SER A 180 -7.44 10.87 22.86
N ASP A 181 -6.13 10.68 23.04
CA ASP A 181 -5.08 11.06 22.10
C ASP A 181 -5.28 10.39 20.74
N MET A 182 -5.56 9.08 20.71
CA MET A 182 -5.91 8.37 19.48
C MET A 182 -7.18 8.90 18.81
N VAL A 183 -8.21 9.29 19.58
CA VAL A 183 -9.43 9.90 19.02
C VAL A 183 -9.11 11.25 18.41
N LEU A 184 -8.29 12.05 19.08
CA LEU A 184 -7.83 13.32 18.54
C LEU A 184 -7.01 13.08 17.27
N ASP A 185 -6.11 12.12 17.20
CA ASP A 185 -5.35 11.80 15.98
C ASP A 185 -6.22 11.29 14.81
N LEU A 186 -7.24 10.49 15.14
CA LEU A 186 -8.27 10.05 14.20
C LEU A 186 -9.10 11.23 13.68
N ALA A 187 -9.47 12.17 14.56
CA ALA A 187 -10.33 13.32 14.27
C ALA A 187 -9.59 14.52 13.65
N GLU A 188 -8.38 14.82 14.11
CA GLU A 188 -7.54 15.95 13.71
C GLU A 188 -6.95 15.77 12.32
N GLY A 189 -7.03 14.59 11.70
CA GLY A 189 -6.89 14.53 10.25
C GLY A 189 -5.54 15.05 9.73
N ALA A 190 -4.51 15.16 10.57
CA ALA A 190 -3.54 16.25 10.51
C ALA A 190 -2.48 16.19 9.39
N PHE A 191 -2.76 15.47 8.29
CA PHE A 191 -2.26 15.85 6.97
C PHE A 191 -3.45 15.89 6.04
N ASN A 192 -4.06 17.08 5.95
CA ASN A 192 -4.94 17.41 4.85
C ASN A 192 -4.02 17.86 3.70
N PRO A 193 -3.84 17.07 2.64
CA PRO A 193 -2.97 17.47 1.54
C PRO A 193 -3.47 18.75 0.85
N GLY A 194 -4.76 19.09 1.04
CA GLY A 194 -5.47 20.17 0.36
C GLY A 194 -5.78 21.41 1.18
N ASP A 195 -5.37 21.52 2.44
CA ASP A 195 -5.60 22.76 3.21
C ASP A 195 -4.32 23.17 3.95
N ASN A 196 -4.01 24.46 3.86
CA ASN A 196 -2.81 25.06 4.45
C ASN A 196 -2.57 24.54 5.87
N PRO A 197 -1.38 24.00 6.19
CA PRO A 197 -1.06 23.64 7.55
C PRO A 197 -0.96 24.93 8.36
N GLY A 198 -1.95 25.14 9.23
CA GLY A 198 -2.01 26.30 10.11
C GLY A 198 -0.76 26.38 10.98
N GLY A 199 -0.19 27.59 11.07
CA GLY A 199 0.71 27.93 12.18
C GLY A 199 2.01 28.64 11.84
N MET A 200 2.24 29.10 10.61
CA MET A 200 3.23 30.16 10.39
C MET A 200 2.75 31.12 9.31
N LYS A 201 2.65 32.38 9.72
CA LYS A 201 2.36 33.55 8.91
C LYS A 201 3.39 33.61 7.77
N LEU A 202 3.06 33.06 6.60
CA LEU A 202 3.79 33.36 5.38
C LEU A 202 3.44 34.80 5.02
N ALA A 203 4.43 35.67 5.16
CA ALA A 203 4.39 37.06 4.72
C ALA A 203 4.40 37.14 3.19
N SER A 204 3.36 36.62 2.55
CA SER A 204 3.15 36.75 1.10
C SER A 204 1.69 37.11 0.83
N ALA A 205 1.21 38.13 1.52
CA ALA A 205 0.21 39.04 0.99
C ALA A 205 0.97 40.31 0.62
N GLY A 206 1.39 40.40 -0.63
CA GLY A 206 2.23 41.47 -1.14
C GLY A 206 2.53 41.21 -2.61
N ASP A 207 1.70 41.82 -3.44
CA ASP A 207 1.96 42.10 -4.85
C ASP A 207 3.37 42.70 -5.00
N ASP A 208 4.35 41.91 -5.48
CA ASP A 208 5.48 42.41 -6.29
C ASP A 208 6.37 41.26 -6.79
N GLY A 209 6.87 41.41 -8.01
CA GLY A 209 7.75 40.44 -8.66
C GLY A 209 9.10 40.31 -7.96
N GLY A 210 9.57 39.06 -7.77
CA GLY A 210 10.90 38.83 -7.21
C GLY A 210 11.24 37.35 -7.02
N SER A 211 12.31 36.93 -7.71
CA SER A 211 12.95 35.62 -7.66
C SER A 211 13.41 35.18 -6.25
N GLY A 212 13.39 33.87 -5.99
CA GLY A 212 14.30 33.21 -5.04
C GLY A 212 13.69 32.67 -3.75
N GLY A 213 13.18 31.44 -3.80
CA GLY A 213 12.89 30.63 -2.62
C GLY A 213 13.03 29.15 -2.95
N GLY A 214 14.12 28.52 -2.51
CA GLY A 214 14.37 27.09 -2.70
C GLY A 214 13.35 26.25 -1.92
N GLY A 215 12.18 26.01 -2.52
CA GLY A 215 11.25 25.00 -2.04
C GLY A 215 11.85 23.61 -2.27
N LYS A 216 11.96 22.79 -1.22
CA LYS A 216 12.28 21.36 -1.37
C LYS A 216 11.34 20.78 -2.43
N LYS A 217 11.88 20.26 -3.52
CA LYS A 217 11.11 19.57 -4.56
C LYS A 217 10.51 18.33 -3.91
N THR A 218 9.17 18.30 -3.78
CA THR A 218 8.48 17.10 -3.29
C THR A 218 8.52 16.04 -4.39
N VAL A 219 9.02 14.86 -4.07
CA VAL A 219 9.06 13.68 -4.95
C VAL A 219 8.42 12.53 -4.19
N ILE A 220 7.34 11.96 -4.74
CA ILE A 220 6.65 10.81 -4.14
C ILE A 220 6.80 9.60 -5.07
N ASP A 221 7.37 8.51 -4.56
CA ASP A 221 7.25 7.19 -5.17
C ASP A 221 5.84 6.64 -4.94
N HIS A 222 4.97 6.80 -5.93
CA HIS A 222 3.58 6.40 -5.85
C HIS A 222 3.39 4.88 -5.69
N VAL A 223 4.30 4.07 -6.22
CA VAL A 223 4.23 2.60 -6.15
C VAL A 223 4.57 2.15 -4.73
N GLU A 224 5.65 2.67 -4.17
CA GLU A 224 6.05 2.34 -2.80
C GLU A 224 5.04 2.89 -1.77
N PHE A 225 4.39 4.02 -2.04
CA PHE A 225 3.31 4.53 -1.20
C PHE A 225 2.06 3.63 -1.24
N GLU A 226 1.65 3.12 -2.40
CA GLU A 226 0.48 2.23 -2.49
C GLU A 226 0.76 0.83 -1.93
N ASP A 227 1.87 0.21 -2.31
CA ASP A 227 2.28 -1.11 -1.83
C ASP A 227 2.61 -1.08 -0.32
N GLY A 228 3.37 -0.07 0.11
CA GLY A 228 3.69 0.14 1.51
C GLY A 228 2.44 0.38 2.36
N ALA A 229 1.47 1.16 1.88
CA ALA A 229 0.19 1.32 2.55
C ALA A 229 -0.57 -0.01 2.70
N GLY A 230 -0.50 -0.89 1.67
CA GLY A 230 -1.03 -2.25 1.74
C GLY A 230 -0.37 -3.09 2.84
N LYS A 231 0.97 -3.04 2.94
CA LYS A 231 1.74 -3.74 3.99
C LYS A 231 1.43 -3.23 5.39
N VAL A 232 1.35 -1.92 5.58
CA VAL A 232 0.96 -1.31 6.87
C VAL A 232 -0.44 -1.77 7.27
N SER A 233 -1.39 -1.78 6.33
CA SER A 233 -2.75 -2.29 6.55
C SER A 233 -2.75 -3.78 6.94
N GLY A 234 -1.93 -4.58 6.29
CA GLY A 234 -1.75 -6.00 6.60
C GLY A 234 -1.23 -6.21 8.03
N HIS A 235 -0.14 -5.54 8.41
CA HIS A 235 0.42 -5.63 9.76
C HIS A 235 -0.54 -5.09 10.83
N GLY A 236 -1.30 -4.03 10.53
CA GLY A 236 -2.38 -3.57 11.39
C GLY A 236 -3.45 -4.65 11.59
N SER A 237 -3.88 -5.33 10.53
CA SER A 237 -4.88 -6.41 10.62
C SER A 237 -4.39 -7.59 11.46
N GLU A 238 -3.13 -8.00 11.27
CA GLU A 238 -2.50 -9.05 12.07
C GLU A 238 -2.39 -8.65 13.55
N MET A 239 -1.94 -7.42 13.82
CA MET A 239 -1.90 -6.85 15.16
C MET A 239 -3.26 -6.90 15.84
N GLY A 240 -4.32 -6.48 15.15
CA GLY A 240 -5.70 -6.52 15.66
C GLY A 240 -6.18 -7.93 15.96
N SER A 241 -5.88 -8.88 15.06
CA SER A 241 -6.24 -10.28 15.24
C SER A 241 -5.56 -10.90 16.46
N GLN A 242 -4.24 -10.75 16.59
CA GLN A 242 -3.50 -11.26 17.75
C GLN A 242 -3.95 -10.56 19.03
N SER A 243 -4.21 -9.26 18.97
CA SER A 243 -4.74 -8.49 20.09
C SER A 243 -6.05 -9.07 20.61
N GLY A 244 -7.01 -9.30 19.71
CA GLY A 244 -8.30 -9.87 20.05
C GLY A 244 -8.21 -11.27 20.65
N ILE A 245 -7.26 -12.10 20.19
CA ILE A 245 -7.04 -13.45 20.73
C ILE A 245 -6.58 -13.38 22.20
N HIS A 246 -5.55 -12.60 22.49
CA HIS A 246 -4.94 -12.56 23.82
C HIS A 246 -5.75 -11.73 24.83
N LEU A 247 -6.38 -10.64 24.39
CA LEU A 247 -7.36 -9.91 25.22
C LEU A 247 -8.60 -10.77 25.49
N GLY A 248 -9.09 -11.50 24.50
CA GLY A 248 -10.20 -12.42 24.64
C GLY A 248 -9.92 -13.56 25.63
N LYS A 249 -8.72 -14.14 25.59
CA LYS A 249 -8.27 -15.13 26.58
C LYS A 249 -8.27 -14.56 28.00
N SER A 250 -7.69 -13.36 28.20
CA SER A 250 -7.69 -12.70 29.51
C SER A 250 -9.11 -12.39 30.00
N LYS A 251 -10.00 -11.94 29.11
CA LYS A 251 -11.40 -11.66 29.43
C LYS A 251 -12.16 -12.93 29.80
N ASN A 252 -11.85 -14.05 29.14
CA ASN A 252 -12.40 -15.35 29.48
C ASN A 252 -11.93 -15.82 30.86
N SER A 253 -10.63 -15.75 31.16
CA SER A 253 -10.10 -16.08 32.48
C SER A 253 -10.67 -15.16 33.57
N PHE A 254 -10.83 -13.87 33.31
CA PHE A 254 -11.53 -12.96 34.21
C PHE A 254 -13.00 -13.34 34.40
N GLY A 255 -13.71 -13.72 33.33
CA GLY A 255 -15.09 -14.18 33.40
C GLY A 255 -15.28 -15.46 34.21
N LYS A 256 -14.23 -16.28 34.37
CA LYS A 256 -14.24 -17.43 35.28
C LYS A 256 -14.17 -17.02 36.75
N THR A 257 -13.68 -15.83 37.10
CA THR A 257 -13.54 -15.41 38.51
C THR A 257 -14.57 -14.35 38.91
N LYS A 258 -14.97 -13.49 37.97
CA LYS A 258 -15.90 -12.38 38.16
C LYS A 258 -17.27 -12.83 38.67
N GLY A 259 -17.79 -12.14 39.69
CA GLY A 259 -19.17 -12.28 40.16
C GLY A 259 -19.54 -13.64 40.77
N LYS A 260 -18.56 -14.52 41.01
CA LYS A 260 -18.78 -15.83 41.66
C LYS A 260 -18.95 -15.73 43.17
N ASP A 261 -18.33 -14.74 43.80
CA ASP A 261 -18.31 -14.61 45.26
C ASP A 261 -18.31 -13.13 45.69
N SER A 262 -18.82 -12.84 46.88
CA SER A 262 -18.70 -11.54 47.55
C SER A 262 -17.26 -11.03 47.66
N PHE A 263 -16.28 -11.94 47.72
CA PHE A 263 -14.85 -11.64 47.77
C PHE A 263 -14.37 -10.84 46.55
N THR A 264 -14.74 -11.25 45.33
CA THR A 264 -14.26 -10.62 44.09
C THR A 264 -14.99 -9.32 43.76
N GLN A 265 -16.23 -9.14 44.27
CA GLN A 265 -17.04 -7.94 44.04
C GLN A 265 -16.34 -6.64 44.45
N ALA A 266 -15.44 -6.68 45.43
CA ALA A 266 -14.71 -5.51 45.91
C ALA A 266 -13.73 -4.94 44.86
N PHE A 267 -13.28 -5.74 43.90
CA PHE A 267 -12.25 -5.35 42.94
C PHE A 267 -12.53 -5.73 41.48
N ASP A 268 -13.63 -6.43 41.20
CA ASP A 268 -14.08 -6.80 39.85
C ASP A 268 -14.18 -5.59 38.90
N SER A 269 -14.68 -4.45 39.40
CA SER A 269 -14.87 -3.24 38.58
C SER A 269 -13.54 -2.62 38.12
N ILE A 270 -12.49 -2.71 38.95
CA ILE A 270 -11.16 -2.18 38.64
C ILE A 270 -10.52 -3.02 37.53
N LEU A 271 -10.59 -4.35 37.66
CA LEU A 271 -10.04 -5.28 36.67
C LEU A 271 -10.82 -5.21 35.35
N GLU A 272 -12.15 -5.18 35.40
CA GLU A 272 -12.99 -5.04 34.22
C GLU A 272 -12.71 -3.74 33.47
N GLY A 273 -12.67 -2.62 34.18
CA GLY A 273 -12.40 -1.31 33.59
C GLY A 273 -11.04 -1.24 32.90
N ALA A 274 -10.03 -1.90 33.47
CA ALA A 274 -8.70 -1.98 32.88
C ALA A 274 -8.65 -2.86 31.62
N ILE A 275 -9.28 -4.05 31.65
CA ILE A 275 -9.36 -4.96 30.48
C ILE A 275 -10.13 -4.27 29.34
N ASP A 276 -11.30 -3.70 29.62
CA ASP A 276 -12.10 -3.01 28.61
C ASP A 276 -11.41 -1.74 28.10
N GLY A 277 -10.67 -1.04 28.96
CA GLY A 277 -9.84 0.11 28.57
C GLY A 277 -8.74 -0.29 27.59
N MET A 278 -8.02 -1.38 27.88
CA MET A 278 -7.00 -1.95 26.98
C MET A 278 -7.61 -2.42 25.66
N GLU A 279 -8.74 -3.11 25.70
CA GLU A 279 -9.43 -3.56 24.49
C GLU A 279 -9.77 -2.38 23.57
N LYS A 280 -10.29 -1.29 24.14
CA LYS A 280 -10.59 -0.06 23.40
C LYS A 280 -9.32 0.61 22.87
N ALA A 281 -8.26 0.71 23.66
CA ALA A 281 -7.00 1.31 23.25
C ALA A 281 -6.34 0.52 22.11
N ALA A 282 -6.20 -0.79 22.28
CA ALA A 282 -5.64 -1.70 21.28
C ALA A 282 -6.43 -1.66 19.98
N LYS A 283 -7.77 -1.67 20.06
CA LYS A 283 -8.65 -1.56 18.89
C LYS A 283 -8.44 -0.24 18.14
N LYS A 284 -8.40 0.91 18.85
CA LYS A 284 -8.19 2.21 18.20
C LYS A 284 -6.82 2.33 17.54
N ALA A 285 -5.77 1.87 18.21
CA ALA A 285 -4.42 1.87 17.64
C ALA A 285 -4.35 0.98 16.40
N THR A 286 -4.96 -0.21 16.48
CA THR A 286 -5.09 -1.14 15.35
C THR A 286 -5.87 -0.52 14.20
N ASP A 287 -7.02 0.13 14.45
CA ASP A 287 -7.84 0.75 13.42
C ASP A 287 -7.07 1.88 12.72
N HIS A 288 -6.31 2.67 13.49
CA HIS A 288 -5.47 3.75 12.95
C HIS A 288 -4.37 3.23 12.04
N VAL A 289 -3.68 2.15 12.45
CA VAL A 289 -2.63 1.51 11.64
C VAL A 289 -3.22 0.77 10.43
N THR A 290 -4.36 0.09 10.59
CA THR A 290 -4.98 -0.74 9.55
C THR A 290 -5.62 0.10 8.45
N HIS A 291 -6.26 1.21 8.82
CA HIS A 291 -7.12 1.96 7.91
C HIS A 291 -6.66 3.40 7.73
N THR A 292 -6.53 4.15 8.81
CA THR A 292 -6.34 5.59 8.74
C THR A 292 -5.01 5.98 8.10
N ILE A 293 -3.91 5.35 8.53
CA ILE A 293 -2.58 5.62 7.98
C ILE A 293 -2.52 5.21 6.49
N PRO A 294 -2.86 3.96 6.11
CA PRO A 294 -2.87 3.55 4.70
C PRO A 294 -3.71 4.43 3.78
N GLU A 295 -4.93 4.81 4.21
CA GLU A 295 -5.79 5.68 3.40
C GLU A 295 -5.20 7.08 3.24
N ARG A 296 -4.57 7.64 4.28
CA ARG A 296 -3.90 8.94 4.18
C ARG A 296 -2.64 8.88 3.31
N VAL A 297 -1.86 7.81 3.38
CA VAL A 297 -0.69 7.59 2.51
C VAL A 297 -1.12 7.55 1.04
N LYS A 298 -2.17 6.76 0.74
CA LYS A 298 -2.77 6.70 -0.61
C LYS A 298 -3.34 8.06 -1.03
N ALA A 299 -3.99 8.78 -0.12
CA ALA A 299 -4.53 10.11 -0.41
C ALA A 299 -3.43 11.14 -0.70
N ALA A 300 -2.31 11.12 0.04
CA ALA A 300 -1.15 11.98 -0.21
C ALA A 300 -0.52 11.68 -1.58
N SER A 301 -0.35 10.40 -1.92
CA SER A 301 0.09 9.95 -3.24
C SER A 301 -0.84 10.47 -4.36
N ARG A 302 -2.16 10.25 -4.23
CA ARG A 302 -3.16 10.73 -5.21
C ARG A 302 -3.19 12.25 -5.31
N HIS A 303 -3.01 12.96 -4.20
CA HIS A 303 -3.03 14.40 -4.17
C HIS A 303 -1.79 15.01 -4.82
N GLN A 304 -0.60 14.45 -4.58
CA GLN A 304 0.60 14.87 -5.28
C GLN A 304 0.47 14.60 -6.78
N LYS A 305 -0.06 13.43 -7.17
CA LYS A 305 -0.35 13.12 -8.58
C LYS A 305 -1.26 14.18 -9.21
N ARG A 306 -2.32 14.60 -8.51
CA ARG A 306 -3.20 15.71 -8.97
C ARG A 306 -2.46 17.04 -9.06
N LYS A 307 -1.67 17.42 -8.05
CA LYS A 307 -0.86 18.66 -8.09
C LYS A 307 0.14 18.64 -9.24
N ASP A 308 0.78 17.52 -9.52
CA ASP A 308 1.71 17.38 -10.64
C ASP A 308 0.99 17.51 -11.98
N HIS A 309 -0.24 16.98 -12.10
CA HIS A 309 -1.10 17.22 -13.26
C HIS A 309 -1.57 18.68 -13.36
N ASP A 310 -1.99 19.31 -12.27
CA ASP A 310 -2.46 20.70 -12.23
C ASP A 310 -1.31 21.68 -12.55
N ILE A 311 -0.11 21.43 -12.03
CA ILE A 311 1.12 22.18 -12.35
C ILE A 311 1.49 21.95 -13.82
N GLY A 312 1.33 20.73 -14.35
CA GLY A 312 1.47 20.46 -15.78
C GLY A 312 0.50 21.31 -16.61
N ASP A 313 -0.79 21.25 -16.27
CA ASP A 313 -1.86 22.00 -16.94
C ASP A 313 -1.70 23.53 -16.81
N GLU A 314 -1.13 24.03 -15.71
CA GLU A 314 -0.84 25.45 -15.48
C GLU A 314 0.45 25.87 -16.20
N ALA A 315 1.50 25.05 -16.20
CA ALA A 315 2.71 25.24 -16.98
C ALA A 315 2.44 25.23 -18.49
N ASP A 316 1.37 24.57 -18.93
CA ASP A 316 0.86 24.60 -20.31
C ASP A 316 0.07 25.88 -20.63
N LYS A 317 -0.45 26.58 -19.62
CA LYS A 317 -1.17 27.86 -19.77
C LYS A 317 -0.25 29.09 -19.71
N VAL A 318 0.95 28.97 -19.14
CA VAL A 318 1.90 30.09 -19.11
C VAL A 318 2.61 30.22 -20.46
N ASP A 319 2.18 31.21 -21.22
CA ASP A 319 2.75 31.62 -22.52
C ASP A 319 4.07 32.39 -22.32
N VAL A 320 5.08 31.74 -21.73
CA VAL A 320 6.47 32.16 -21.94
C VAL A 320 6.88 31.58 -23.28
N LYS A 321 7.51 32.39 -24.15
CA LYS A 321 8.19 31.93 -25.38
C LYS A 321 9.16 30.78 -25.02
N LYS A 322 8.65 29.54 -24.95
CA LYS A 322 9.41 28.35 -24.58
C LYS A 322 10.29 28.02 -25.78
N VAL A 323 11.60 28.05 -25.54
CA VAL A 323 12.53 27.27 -26.36
C VAL A 323 12.12 25.81 -26.17
N LYS A 324 11.44 25.23 -27.17
CA LYS A 324 10.92 23.86 -27.17
C LYS A 324 12.05 22.89 -26.79
N ARG A 325 11.85 22.10 -25.72
CA ARG A 325 12.74 20.99 -25.38
C ARG A 325 12.19 19.69 -25.96
N GLU A 326 13.08 18.73 -26.15
CA GLU A 326 12.78 17.37 -26.61
C GLU A 326 11.73 16.72 -25.68
N GLY A 327 10.56 16.35 -26.20
CA GLY A 327 9.48 15.72 -25.43
C GLY A 327 8.19 16.54 -25.25
N ASP A 328 8.12 17.78 -25.72
CA ASP A 328 6.89 18.61 -25.65
C ASP A 328 5.96 18.44 -26.88
N THR A 329 6.28 17.55 -27.83
CA THR A 329 5.49 17.38 -29.05
C THR A 329 4.23 16.53 -28.77
N PRO A 330 3.01 17.04 -28.99
CA PRO A 330 1.79 16.26 -28.81
C PRO A 330 1.79 15.00 -29.68
N MET A 331 1.40 13.85 -29.10
CA MET A 331 1.36 12.57 -29.78
C MET A 331 -0.07 12.09 -29.96
N TYR A 332 -0.36 11.45 -31.09
CA TYR A 332 -1.68 10.92 -31.39
C TYR A 332 -1.59 9.49 -31.90
N LEU A 333 -2.40 8.61 -31.32
CA LEU A 333 -2.52 7.22 -31.68
C LEU A 333 -3.69 7.01 -32.64
N LEU A 334 -3.38 6.56 -33.84
CA LEU A 334 -4.31 6.30 -34.92
C LEU A 334 -4.65 4.81 -35.01
N SER A 335 -5.95 4.50 -34.97
CA SER A 335 -6.48 3.14 -35.12
C SER A 335 -6.94 2.87 -36.56
N ASP A 336 -6.99 1.60 -36.97
CA ASP A 336 -7.37 1.18 -38.33
C ASP A 336 -8.82 1.49 -38.72
N ASP A 337 -9.69 1.70 -37.73
CA ASP A 337 -11.06 2.15 -37.93
C ASP A 337 -11.15 3.66 -38.26
N GLY A 338 -10.02 4.38 -38.16
CA GLY A 338 -9.93 5.82 -38.35
C GLY A 338 -10.12 6.64 -37.06
N SER A 339 -10.33 6.00 -35.91
CA SER A 339 -10.38 6.71 -34.62
C SER A 339 -9.00 7.20 -34.21
N ILE A 340 -8.96 8.39 -33.60
CA ILE A 340 -7.74 9.04 -33.16
C ILE A 340 -7.88 9.31 -31.67
N ARG A 341 -6.82 9.07 -30.92
CA ARG A 341 -6.72 9.42 -29.50
C ARG A 341 -5.43 10.16 -29.23
N GLN A 342 -5.46 11.11 -28.32
CA GLN A 342 -4.25 11.73 -27.82
C GLN A 342 -3.50 10.70 -26.97
N LEU A 343 -2.21 10.52 -27.26
CA LEU A 343 -1.31 9.61 -26.58
C LEU A 343 -0.45 10.41 -25.60
N HIS A 344 -0.49 10.02 -24.34
CA HIS A 344 0.24 10.70 -23.26
C HIS A 344 1.58 10.00 -22.97
N HIS A 345 2.51 10.75 -22.36
CA HIS A 345 3.82 10.21 -21.97
C HIS A 345 3.77 9.16 -20.86
N ASP A 346 2.65 9.08 -20.13
CA ASP A 346 2.36 8.03 -19.14
C ASP A 346 1.78 6.75 -19.78
N GLY A 347 1.64 6.72 -21.11
CA GLY A 347 1.17 5.56 -21.85
C GLY A 347 -0.36 5.42 -21.86
N THR A 348 -1.09 6.37 -21.27
CA THR A 348 -2.55 6.42 -21.35
C THR A 348 -3.02 7.15 -22.60
N THR A 349 -4.30 7.00 -22.94
CA THR A 349 -4.89 7.77 -24.05
C THR A 349 -6.19 8.48 -23.68
N SER A 350 -6.39 9.67 -24.22
CA SER A 350 -7.63 10.43 -24.07
C SER A 350 -8.29 10.76 -25.43
N PRO A 351 -9.58 11.10 -25.45
CA PRO A 351 -10.20 11.70 -26.63
C PRO A 351 -9.42 12.94 -27.07
N VAL A 352 -9.27 13.14 -28.38
CA VAL A 352 -8.72 14.38 -28.92
C VAL A 352 -9.69 15.52 -28.60
N ARG A 353 -9.18 16.60 -28.01
CA ARG A 353 -10.02 17.76 -27.66
C ARG A 353 -10.40 18.51 -28.94
N HIS A 354 -11.62 19.04 -29.00
CA HIS A 354 -12.08 19.81 -30.16
C HIS A 354 -11.25 21.09 -30.38
N ASN A 355 -10.76 21.70 -29.30
CA ASN A 355 -9.93 22.91 -29.31
C ASN A 355 -8.42 22.61 -29.28
N ASP A 356 -8.02 21.41 -29.71
CA ASP A 356 -6.61 21.05 -29.83
C ASP A 356 -5.88 21.97 -30.82
N SER A 357 -4.74 22.52 -30.39
CA SER A 357 -3.93 23.49 -31.14
C SER A 357 -2.76 22.88 -31.90
N SER A 358 -2.58 21.55 -31.88
CA SER A 358 -1.47 20.88 -32.57
C SER A 358 -1.66 20.86 -34.09
N GLY A 359 -2.88 21.13 -34.56
CA GLY A 359 -3.31 21.00 -35.95
C GLY A 359 -3.78 19.59 -36.33
N VAL A 360 -3.80 18.63 -35.40
CA VAL A 360 -4.22 17.24 -35.69
C VAL A 360 -5.66 17.18 -36.22
N ASN A 361 -6.57 18.00 -35.69
CA ASN A 361 -7.97 18.03 -36.10
C ASN A 361 -8.12 18.54 -37.55
N ASP A 362 -7.29 19.50 -37.97
CA ASP A 362 -7.29 20.00 -39.34
C ASP A 362 -6.76 18.97 -40.33
N VAL A 363 -5.78 18.17 -39.89
CA VAL A 363 -5.12 17.16 -40.70
C VAL A 363 -5.94 15.88 -40.80
N LEU A 364 -6.51 15.39 -39.70
CA LEU A 364 -7.16 14.08 -39.65
C LEU A 364 -8.70 14.18 -39.58
N GLY A 365 -9.25 15.29 -39.09
CA GLY A 365 -10.68 15.44 -38.79
C GLY A 365 -11.14 14.58 -37.61
N ASP A 366 -12.46 14.55 -37.37
CA ASP A 366 -13.07 13.75 -36.30
C ASP A 366 -12.81 12.24 -36.47
N LYS A 367 -12.65 11.80 -37.71
CA LYS A 367 -12.34 10.41 -38.07
C LYS A 367 -11.42 10.40 -39.29
N ALA A 368 -10.23 9.83 -39.11
CA ALA A 368 -9.22 9.74 -40.15
C ALA A 368 -9.73 8.94 -41.35
N TRP A 369 -9.40 9.44 -42.54
CA TRP A 369 -9.78 8.79 -43.78
C TRP A 369 -8.87 7.59 -44.08
N TYR A 370 -9.51 6.47 -44.42
CA TYR A 370 -8.83 5.28 -44.94
C TYR A 370 -9.50 4.72 -46.19
N PRO A 371 -8.73 4.15 -47.14
CA PRO A 371 -9.29 3.52 -48.33
C PRO A 371 -10.27 2.37 -48.04
N TRP A 372 -9.99 1.54 -47.03
CA TRP A 372 -10.80 0.36 -46.72
C TRP A 372 -12.12 0.71 -46.01
N ASN A 373 -12.12 1.80 -45.24
CA ASN A 373 -13.32 2.32 -44.57
C ASN A 373 -14.15 3.26 -45.46
N ASN A 374 -13.63 3.70 -46.62
CA ASN A 374 -14.26 4.67 -47.51
C ASN A 374 -14.24 4.19 -48.96
N LYS A 375 -14.78 2.99 -49.23
CA LYS A 375 -14.71 2.32 -50.55
C LYS A 375 -15.37 3.10 -51.70
N GLY A 376 -16.29 4.02 -51.40
CA GLY A 376 -16.96 4.88 -52.39
C GLY A 376 -16.16 6.12 -52.80
N ASP A 377 -15.12 6.47 -52.03
CA ASP A 377 -14.32 7.66 -52.30
C ASP A 377 -13.25 7.39 -53.35
N LYS A 378 -13.12 8.31 -54.30
CA LYS A 378 -11.98 8.28 -55.22
C LYS A 378 -10.69 8.49 -54.44
N GLN A 379 -9.80 7.49 -54.49
CA GLN A 379 -8.43 7.65 -54.02
C GLN A 379 -7.73 8.75 -54.83
N ARG A 380 -6.76 9.43 -54.21
CA ARG A 380 -5.90 10.35 -54.95
C ARG A 380 -5.22 9.58 -56.09
N LYS A 381 -5.10 10.21 -57.27
CA LYS A 381 -4.27 9.63 -58.34
C LYS A 381 -2.85 9.48 -57.81
N ASN A 382 -2.30 8.26 -57.84
CA ASN A 382 -0.95 8.00 -57.37
C ASN A 382 0.04 8.91 -58.09
N LYS A 383 1.02 9.44 -57.34
CA LYS A 383 2.20 10.06 -57.96
C LYS A 383 2.87 9.03 -58.89
N PRO A 384 3.41 9.44 -60.05
CA PRO A 384 4.08 8.51 -60.95
C PRO A 384 5.26 7.85 -60.23
N ASN A 385 5.36 6.53 -60.38
CA ASN A 385 6.46 5.76 -59.79
C ASN A 385 7.73 6.01 -60.60
N ASN A 386 8.67 6.80 -60.06
CA ASN A 386 9.98 7.06 -60.65
C ASN A 386 11.01 5.95 -60.35
N GLY A 387 10.62 4.93 -59.59
CA GLY A 387 11.46 3.78 -59.26
C GLY A 387 12.31 3.94 -58.00
N SER A 388 12.33 5.10 -57.35
CA SER A 388 13.11 5.37 -56.14
C SER A 388 12.64 4.57 -54.91
N THR A 389 13.52 4.45 -53.93
CA THR A 389 13.30 3.82 -52.62
C THR A 389 13.89 4.72 -51.55
N VAL A 390 13.26 4.81 -50.38
CA VAL A 390 13.91 5.43 -49.22
C VAL A 390 14.98 4.50 -48.66
N ASN A 391 16.11 5.08 -48.28
CA ASN A 391 17.06 4.41 -47.39
C ASN A 391 16.66 4.77 -45.96
N SER A 392 16.64 3.79 -45.06
CA SER A 392 16.34 4.05 -43.65
C SER A 392 17.57 3.82 -42.78
N THR A 393 17.74 4.67 -41.77
CA THR A 393 18.88 4.63 -40.84
C THR A 393 18.50 3.82 -39.61
N LYS A 394 19.31 2.83 -39.25
CA LYS A 394 19.09 2.05 -38.03
C LYS A 394 19.41 2.89 -36.80
N VAL A 395 18.46 2.96 -35.86
CA VAL A 395 18.58 3.63 -34.56
C VAL A 395 18.32 2.61 -33.45
N ALA A 396 18.69 2.92 -32.21
CA ALA A 396 18.38 2.04 -31.09
C ALA A 396 16.89 2.18 -30.70
N PRO A 397 16.24 1.11 -30.22
CA PRO A 397 14.88 1.22 -29.70
C PRO A 397 14.75 2.31 -28.63
N GLY A 398 13.74 3.17 -28.77
CA GLY A 398 13.49 4.29 -27.85
C GLY A 398 14.53 5.43 -27.90
N SER A 399 15.54 5.37 -28.78
CA SER A 399 16.60 6.38 -28.79
C SER A 399 16.17 7.73 -29.37
N THR A 400 15.14 7.74 -30.22
CA THR A 400 14.56 8.96 -30.82
C THR A 400 13.16 9.23 -30.28
N GLU A 401 12.71 10.48 -30.39
CA GLU A 401 11.34 10.88 -30.00
C GLU A 401 10.29 10.03 -30.72
N LEU A 402 10.46 9.80 -32.03
CA LEU A 402 9.58 8.96 -32.82
C LEU A 402 9.62 7.48 -32.40
N ALA A 403 10.80 6.94 -32.08
CA ALA A 403 10.91 5.57 -31.58
C ALA A 403 10.18 5.38 -30.24
N ARG A 404 10.31 6.35 -29.33
CA ARG A 404 9.57 6.38 -28.05
C ARG A 404 8.07 6.49 -28.26
N ALA A 405 7.62 7.35 -29.17
CA ALA A 405 6.20 7.49 -29.48
C ALA A 405 5.59 6.18 -30.00
N SER A 406 6.32 5.42 -30.81
CA SER A 406 5.88 4.09 -31.29
C SER A 406 5.83 3.05 -30.15
N GLN A 407 6.78 3.06 -29.21
CA GLN A 407 6.74 2.22 -28.00
C GLN A 407 5.53 2.54 -27.13
N LEU A 408 5.27 3.83 -26.88
CA LEU A 408 4.11 4.30 -26.12
C LEU A 408 2.79 3.91 -26.81
N GLY A 409 2.68 4.09 -28.12
CA GLY A 409 1.48 3.70 -28.87
C GLY A 409 1.22 2.19 -28.81
N ARG A 410 2.29 1.38 -28.83
CA ARG A 410 2.20 -0.07 -28.63
C ARG A 410 1.76 -0.42 -27.22
N TYR A 411 2.33 0.23 -26.20
CA TYR A 411 1.94 0.03 -24.80
C TYR A 411 0.46 0.34 -24.60
N ALA A 412 0.01 1.52 -25.04
CA ALA A 412 -1.37 1.97 -24.96
C ALA A 412 -2.35 1.00 -25.63
N ASN A 413 -2.04 0.53 -26.85
CA ASN A 413 -2.91 -0.44 -27.51
C ASN A 413 -2.94 -1.78 -26.76
N ARG A 414 -1.82 -2.24 -26.18
CA ARG A 414 -1.78 -3.46 -25.38
C ARG A 414 -2.64 -3.34 -24.12
N THR A 415 -2.55 -2.21 -23.42
CA THR A 415 -3.14 -2.02 -22.09
C THR A 415 -4.59 -1.54 -22.14
N GLU A 416 -4.89 -0.57 -22.99
CA GLU A 416 -6.22 0.06 -23.05
C GLU A 416 -7.11 -0.52 -24.15
N ARG A 417 -6.53 -1.19 -25.17
CA ARG A 417 -7.26 -1.67 -26.36
C ARG A 417 -6.85 -3.09 -26.77
N PRO A 418 -6.93 -4.08 -25.85
CA PRO A 418 -6.46 -5.45 -26.11
C PRO A 418 -7.13 -6.09 -27.34
N ASP A 419 -8.40 -5.74 -27.63
CA ASP A 419 -9.13 -6.25 -28.79
C ASP A 419 -8.57 -5.77 -30.14
N SER A 420 -7.92 -4.61 -30.16
CA SER A 420 -7.28 -4.03 -31.36
C SER A 420 -5.77 -4.27 -31.39
N TYR A 421 -5.21 -4.83 -30.32
CA TYR A 421 -3.78 -5.10 -30.22
C TYR A 421 -3.41 -6.35 -31.02
N ILE A 422 -2.49 -6.21 -31.98
CA ILE A 422 -1.96 -7.33 -32.76
C ILE A 422 -0.58 -7.71 -32.20
N PRO A 423 -0.45 -8.87 -31.52
CA PRO A 423 0.84 -9.35 -31.03
C PRO A 423 1.83 -9.53 -32.19
N GLY A 424 2.99 -8.88 -32.09
CA GLY A 424 4.00 -8.87 -33.15
C GLY A 424 3.66 -8.00 -34.37
N GLY A 425 2.55 -7.24 -34.34
CA GLY A 425 2.27 -6.18 -35.33
C GLY A 425 3.37 -5.11 -35.34
N ASN A 426 3.51 -4.34 -36.41
CA ASN A 426 4.50 -3.25 -36.50
C ASN A 426 3.89 -1.92 -36.05
N TYR A 427 4.70 -1.02 -35.52
CA TYR A 427 4.32 0.38 -35.29
C TYR A 427 5.21 1.31 -36.13
N ALA A 428 4.62 2.42 -36.56
CA ALA A 428 5.34 3.52 -37.18
C ALA A 428 4.85 4.84 -36.57
N SER A 429 5.72 5.85 -36.60
CA SER A 429 5.43 7.20 -36.16
C SER A 429 6.01 8.22 -37.12
N ALA A 430 5.31 9.33 -37.32
CA ALA A 430 5.73 10.41 -38.21
C ALA A 430 5.62 11.75 -37.49
N LEU A 431 6.65 12.59 -37.63
CA LEU A 431 6.61 13.98 -37.18
C LEU A 431 5.99 14.83 -38.27
N HIS A 432 4.79 15.36 -38.03
CA HIS A 432 4.18 16.41 -38.85
C HIS A 432 4.57 17.77 -38.27
N ASP A 433 5.07 18.66 -39.12
CA ASP A 433 5.37 20.06 -38.80
C ASP A 433 5.08 20.92 -40.04
N ASP A 434 4.10 21.81 -39.95
CA ASP A 434 3.73 22.71 -41.06
C ASP A 434 4.54 24.01 -41.11
N GLY A 435 5.50 24.19 -40.20
CA GLY A 435 6.32 25.38 -40.07
C GLY A 435 5.59 26.62 -39.57
N LYS A 436 4.28 26.53 -39.27
CA LYS A 436 3.42 27.61 -38.76
C LYS A 436 3.04 27.43 -37.30
N GLY A 437 3.59 26.40 -36.65
CA GLY A 437 3.36 26.09 -35.24
C GLY A 437 2.50 24.84 -35.03
N ASN A 438 1.85 24.30 -36.07
CA ASN A 438 1.15 23.03 -35.99
C ASN A 438 2.17 21.90 -36.14
N ARG A 439 2.48 21.26 -35.00
CA ARG A 439 3.47 20.19 -34.91
C ARG A 439 2.94 19.09 -34.01
N PHE A 440 2.96 17.85 -34.49
CA PHE A 440 2.57 16.69 -33.73
C PHE A 440 3.22 15.40 -34.24
N ILE A 441 3.24 14.38 -33.40
CA ILE A 441 3.66 13.03 -33.77
C ILE A 441 2.42 12.16 -33.98
N LEU A 442 2.31 11.56 -35.16
CA LEU A 442 1.26 10.59 -35.48
C LEU A 442 1.83 9.19 -35.35
N VAL A 443 1.21 8.34 -34.52
CA VAL A 443 1.59 6.94 -34.29
C VAL A 443 0.51 6.02 -34.83
N GLY A 444 0.89 4.97 -35.56
CA GLY A 444 -0.05 4.00 -36.11
C GLY A 444 0.51 2.57 -36.10
N ALA A 445 -0.39 1.62 -35.87
CA ALA A 445 -0.09 0.20 -35.95
C ALA A 445 -0.33 -0.36 -37.36
N SER A 446 0.25 -1.51 -37.65
CA SER A 446 -0.13 -2.31 -38.81
C SER A 446 -1.44 -3.05 -38.53
N GLY A 447 -2.34 -3.09 -39.52
CA GLY A 447 -3.46 -4.02 -39.56
C GLY A 447 -3.96 -4.20 -40.99
N GLU A 448 -5.01 -3.51 -41.43
CA GLU A 448 -5.49 -3.55 -42.84
C GLU A 448 -4.43 -3.02 -43.83
N ALA A 449 -3.51 -2.19 -43.36
CA ALA A 449 -2.32 -1.77 -44.06
C ALA A 449 -1.06 -1.90 -43.18
N HIS A 450 0.12 -1.88 -43.81
CA HIS A 450 1.38 -1.73 -43.06
C HIS A 450 1.42 -0.36 -42.37
N SER A 451 2.06 -0.28 -41.21
CA SER A 451 2.01 0.90 -40.32
C SER A 451 2.43 2.20 -41.01
N GLU A 452 3.39 2.16 -41.94
CA GLU A 452 3.80 3.34 -42.73
C GLU A 452 2.66 3.87 -43.61
N ARG A 453 1.84 2.96 -44.15
CA ARG A 453 0.66 3.31 -44.94
C ARG A 453 -0.51 3.70 -44.05
N SER A 454 -0.64 3.09 -42.88
CA SER A 454 -1.66 3.45 -41.89
C SER A 454 -1.53 4.93 -41.51
N ILE A 455 -0.33 5.40 -41.15
CA ILE A 455 -0.12 6.82 -40.86
C ILE A 455 -0.12 7.70 -42.12
N GLY A 456 0.33 7.17 -43.27
CA GLY A 456 0.45 7.97 -44.51
C GLY A 456 -0.85 8.25 -45.25
N HIS A 457 -1.79 7.29 -45.30
CA HIS A 457 -3.05 7.46 -46.03
C HIS A 457 -3.86 8.71 -45.65
N PRO A 458 -4.13 8.99 -44.36
CA PRO A 458 -4.90 10.18 -44.01
C PRO A 458 -4.13 11.47 -44.30
N LEU A 459 -2.81 11.51 -44.08
CA LEU A 459 -1.97 12.66 -44.39
C LEU A 459 -2.01 13.01 -45.88
N ILE A 460 -1.81 12.01 -46.75
CA ILE A 460 -1.81 12.19 -48.21
C ILE A 460 -3.19 12.61 -48.73
N LYS A 461 -4.26 12.04 -48.16
CA LYS A 461 -5.63 12.38 -48.57
C LYS A 461 -5.92 13.86 -48.35
N LYS A 462 -5.36 14.44 -47.30
CA LYS A 462 -5.54 15.83 -46.89
C LYS A 462 -4.44 16.77 -47.38
N GLY A 463 -3.52 16.27 -48.21
CA GLY A 463 -2.44 17.08 -48.81
C GLY A 463 -1.35 17.50 -47.82
N ASN A 464 -1.20 16.76 -46.73
CA ASN A 464 -0.27 17.04 -45.64
C ASN A 464 1.02 16.22 -45.71
N GLU A 465 1.23 15.42 -46.75
CA GLU A 465 2.45 14.62 -46.89
C GLU A 465 3.72 15.49 -46.94
N GLY A 466 3.60 16.73 -47.43
CA GLY A 466 4.70 17.70 -47.54
C GLY A 466 5.26 18.18 -46.20
N ASN A 467 4.49 17.99 -45.13
CA ASN A 467 4.81 18.49 -43.78
C ASN A 467 5.41 17.38 -42.90
N VAL A 468 5.75 16.22 -43.46
CA VAL A 468 6.40 15.13 -42.72
C VAL A 468 7.89 15.13 -43.04
N GLY A 469 8.70 15.57 -42.07
CA GLY A 469 10.16 15.60 -42.20
C GLY A 469 10.84 14.33 -41.70
N GLU A 470 10.26 13.67 -40.71
CA GLU A 470 10.84 12.49 -40.07
C GLU A 470 9.79 11.38 -39.91
N LEU A 471 10.20 10.14 -40.17
CA LEU A 471 9.38 8.95 -39.98
C LEU A 471 10.20 7.82 -39.36
N TYR A 472 9.65 7.18 -38.35
CA TYR A 472 10.19 5.99 -37.73
C TYR A 472 9.28 4.80 -37.99
N THR A 473 9.86 3.63 -38.17
CA THR A 473 9.15 2.34 -38.21
C THR A 473 9.94 1.32 -37.41
N GLU A 474 9.27 0.47 -36.64
CA GLU A 474 10.00 -0.49 -35.80
C GLU A 474 10.84 -1.48 -36.62
N ARG A 475 10.38 -1.84 -37.83
CA ARG A 475 11.09 -2.67 -38.80
C ARG A 475 11.55 -1.83 -39.98
N GLU A 476 12.68 -2.22 -40.57
CA GLU A 476 13.10 -1.68 -41.86
C GLU A 476 11.95 -1.75 -42.90
N PRO A 477 11.67 -0.67 -43.66
CA PRO A 477 10.57 -0.63 -44.63
C PRO A 477 10.67 -1.76 -45.66
N CYS A 478 9.56 -2.49 -45.87
CA CYS A 478 9.50 -3.64 -46.77
C CYS A 478 9.95 -3.31 -48.22
N GLN A 479 10.88 -4.10 -48.79
CA GLN A 479 11.39 -3.96 -50.16
C GLN A 479 10.59 -4.79 -51.21
N LYS A 480 9.81 -5.77 -50.74
CA LYS A 480 8.87 -6.64 -51.50
C LYS A 480 7.42 -6.24 -51.19
N ASN A 481 6.47 -6.80 -51.94
CA ASN A 481 5.06 -6.40 -51.86
C ASN A 481 4.44 -6.65 -50.46
N PRO A 482 3.73 -5.66 -49.86
CA PRO A 482 3.64 -4.27 -50.31
C PRO A 482 4.96 -3.50 -50.06
N LYS A 483 5.50 -2.90 -51.13
CA LYS A 483 6.77 -2.15 -51.08
C LYS A 483 6.58 -0.86 -50.31
N CYS A 484 7.04 -0.81 -49.06
CA CYS A 484 6.88 0.33 -48.17
C CYS A 484 7.98 1.36 -48.44
N ASP A 485 9.20 0.91 -48.75
CA ASP A 485 10.31 1.74 -49.20
C ASP A 485 9.97 2.62 -50.41
N LYS A 486 9.30 2.04 -51.41
CA LYS A 486 8.82 2.75 -52.62
C LYS A 486 7.59 3.59 -52.35
N TYR A 487 6.75 3.18 -51.40
CA TYR A 487 5.58 3.96 -51.02
C TYR A 487 6.02 5.27 -50.38
N LEU A 488 6.95 5.20 -49.41
CA LEU A 488 7.49 6.38 -48.74
C LEU A 488 8.15 7.32 -49.75
N ALA A 489 9.05 6.80 -50.60
CA ALA A 489 9.76 7.61 -51.60
C ALA A 489 8.85 8.27 -52.64
N ARG A 490 7.70 7.63 -52.92
CA ARG A 490 6.75 8.14 -53.91
C ARG A 490 5.82 9.18 -53.33
N GLU A 491 5.32 8.97 -52.12
CA GLU A 491 4.27 9.81 -51.56
C GLU A 491 4.83 11.01 -50.80
N PHE A 492 5.91 10.85 -50.04
CA PHE A 492 6.46 11.87 -49.15
C PHE A 492 7.58 12.71 -49.81
N PRO A 493 8.06 13.80 -49.17
CA PRO A 493 9.14 14.63 -49.68
C PRO A 493 10.45 13.88 -49.90
N ASP A 494 11.26 14.35 -50.85
CA ASP A 494 12.56 13.74 -51.17
C ASP A 494 13.57 13.82 -50.01
N ASN A 495 13.37 14.76 -49.07
CA ASN A 495 14.19 14.94 -47.88
C ASN A 495 13.64 14.23 -46.63
N LEU A 496 12.68 13.31 -46.78
CA LEU A 496 12.15 12.53 -45.66
C LEU A 496 13.26 11.72 -45.00
N GLU A 497 13.49 11.96 -43.71
CA GLU A 497 14.37 11.13 -42.89
C GLU A 497 13.61 9.91 -42.36
N VAL A 498 14.07 8.71 -42.73
CA VAL A 498 13.45 7.46 -42.29
C VAL A 498 14.38 6.72 -41.34
N THR A 499 13.90 6.34 -40.17
CA THR A 499 14.65 5.56 -39.18
C THR A 499 13.95 4.25 -38.82
N HIS A 500 14.71 3.25 -38.39
CA HIS A 500 14.16 1.99 -37.91
C HIS A 500 14.97 1.36 -36.78
N SER A 501 14.36 0.48 -35.98
CA SER A 501 15.08 -0.21 -34.88
C SER A 501 15.48 -1.65 -35.21
N SER A 502 14.64 -2.38 -35.94
CA SER A 502 14.83 -3.79 -36.25
C SER A 502 15.14 -3.96 -37.73
N LYS A 503 16.29 -4.56 -38.04
CA LYS A 503 16.65 -4.88 -39.43
C LYS A 503 15.64 -5.86 -40.02
N TYR A 504 15.22 -5.61 -41.26
CA TYR A 504 14.27 -6.46 -41.96
C TYR A 504 14.55 -6.48 -43.46
N ASP A 505 15.54 -7.29 -43.83
CA ASP A 505 15.92 -7.49 -45.23
C ASP A 505 15.14 -8.67 -45.83
N GLN A 506 14.18 -8.36 -46.70
CA GLN A 506 13.34 -9.38 -47.34
C GLN A 506 14.09 -10.21 -48.40
N SER A 507 15.31 -9.82 -48.76
CA SER A 507 16.24 -10.53 -49.64
C SER A 507 17.30 -11.34 -48.89
N GLU A 508 17.35 -11.24 -47.55
CA GLU A 508 18.33 -11.96 -46.73
C GLU A 508 18.28 -13.47 -46.96
N LYS A 509 19.47 -14.05 -47.11
CA LYS A 509 19.70 -15.48 -47.30
C LYS A 509 20.52 -16.05 -46.14
N GLY A 510 20.32 -17.33 -45.87
CA GLY A 510 21.10 -18.05 -44.87
C GLY A 510 22.55 -18.27 -45.33
N PRO A 511 23.42 -18.79 -44.44
CA PRO A 511 24.83 -19.04 -44.74
C PRO A 511 25.07 -19.95 -45.96
N GLY A 512 24.11 -20.81 -46.32
CA GLY A 512 24.15 -21.68 -47.50
C GLY A 512 23.49 -21.10 -48.75
N GLY A 513 23.04 -19.85 -48.72
CA GLY A 513 22.35 -19.19 -49.85
C GLY A 513 20.86 -19.53 -49.97
N GLU A 514 20.30 -20.26 -49.00
CA GLU A 514 18.87 -20.56 -48.92
C GLU A 514 18.04 -19.34 -48.50
N ASP A 515 16.82 -19.24 -49.01
CA ASP A 515 15.91 -18.18 -48.59
C ASP A 515 15.47 -18.38 -47.14
N LEU A 516 15.67 -17.35 -46.30
CA LEU A 516 15.18 -17.39 -44.93
C LEU A 516 13.65 -17.24 -44.88
N SER A 517 13.01 -17.98 -43.96
CA SER A 517 11.57 -17.83 -43.69
C SER A 517 11.26 -16.43 -43.17
N LYS A 518 10.01 -15.98 -43.32
CA LYS A 518 9.56 -14.68 -42.77
C LYS A 518 9.88 -14.57 -41.28
N TYR A 519 9.69 -15.65 -40.53
CA TYR A 519 10.00 -15.73 -39.10
C TYR A 519 11.49 -15.48 -38.80
N LYS A 520 12.40 -16.07 -39.59
CA LYS A 520 13.86 -15.87 -39.42
C LYS A 520 14.31 -14.46 -39.83
N LYS A 521 13.67 -13.88 -40.85
CA LYS A 521 13.91 -12.47 -41.26
C LYS A 521 13.41 -11.47 -40.22
N ASP A 522 12.35 -11.81 -39.48
CA ASP A 522 11.71 -10.96 -38.47
C ASP A 522 12.30 -11.13 -37.04
N ARG A 523 13.44 -11.82 -36.92
CA ARG A 523 14.03 -12.20 -35.62
C ARG A 523 14.32 -11.00 -34.71
N GLU A 524 14.84 -9.89 -35.26
CA GLU A 524 15.16 -8.70 -34.47
C GLU A 524 13.91 -8.04 -33.89
N HIS A 525 12.86 -7.88 -34.72
CA HIS A 525 11.60 -7.28 -34.28
C HIS A 525 10.91 -8.12 -33.23
N ARG A 526 10.88 -9.45 -33.41
CA ARG A 526 10.28 -10.36 -32.43
C ARG A 526 10.98 -10.30 -31.09
N ALA A 527 12.31 -10.26 -31.09
CA ALA A 527 13.09 -10.12 -29.87
C ALA A 527 12.85 -8.77 -29.20
N TYR A 528 12.81 -7.68 -29.97
CA TYR A 528 12.48 -6.35 -29.48
C TYR A 528 11.08 -6.29 -28.85
N VAL A 529 10.06 -6.83 -29.51
CA VAL A 529 8.68 -6.86 -28.96
C VAL A 529 8.60 -7.69 -27.69
N LYS A 530 9.27 -8.84 -27.65
CA LYS A 530 9.33 -9.67 -26.44
C LYS A 530 10.01 -8.92 -25.30
N TRP A 531 11.18 -8.32 -25.55
CA TRP A 531 11.91 -7.53 -24.56
C TRP A 531 11.05 -6.39 -24.02
N LEU A 532 10.35 -5.64 -24.88
CA LEU A 532 9.44 -4.58 -24.44
C LEU A 532 8.33 -5.11 -23.53
N HIS A 533 7.73 -6.26 -23.85
CA HIS A 533 6.70 -6.85 -22.99
C HIS A 533 7.26 -7.20 -21.62
N ASP A 534 8.44 -7.83 -21.57
CA ASP A 534 9.11 -8.17 -20.32
C ASP A 534 9.43 -6.89 -19.50
N GLN A 535 9.87 -5.81 -20.17
CA GLN A 535 10.11 -4.52 -19.51
C GLN A 535 8.83 -3.89 -18.98
N TRP A 536 7.74 -3.94 -19.73
CA TRP A 536 6.46 -3.37 -19.31
C TRP A 536 5.80 -4.15 -18.19
N ASP A 537 5.97 -5.47 -18.17
CA ASP A 537 5.44 -6.32 -17.10
C ASP A 537 6.21 -6.09 -15.78
N GLN A 538 7.47 -5.63 -15.84
CA GLN A 538 8.29 -5.33 -14.66
C GLN A 538 8.22 -3.85 -14.23
N HIS A 539 8.13 -2.92 -15.19
CA HIS A 539 8.35 -1.49 -14.98
C HIS A 539 7.21 -0.61 -15.50
N GLY A 540 6.10 -1.20 -15.98
CA GLY A 540 4.99 -0.43 -16.55
C GLY A 540 5.43 0.35 -17.80
N VAL A 541 4.84 1.53 -18.02
CA VAL A 541 5.15 2.38 -19.19
C VAL A 541 6.62 2.81 -19.26
N ASP A 542 7.31 2.86 -18.12
CA ASP A 542 8.71 3.27 -18.07
C ASP A 542 9.68 2.17 -18.55
N GLY A 543 9.17 0.95 -18.75
CA GLY A 543 9.92 -0.12 -19.38
C GLY A 543 10.31 0.21 -20.82
N GLY A 544 11.61 0.20 -21.12
CA GLY A 544 12.14 0.41 -22.47
C GLY A 544 12.49 1.86 -22.85
N ARG A 545 12.64 2.76 -21.86
CA ARG A 545 13.22 4.11 -22.03
C ARG A 545 14.73 4.06 -22.28
N THR A 546 15.32 5.19 -22.70
CA THR A 546 16.73 5.29 -23.17
C THR A 546 17.82 4.92 -22.16
N ASP A 547 17.47 4.74 -20.89
CA ASP A 547 18.37 4.23 -19.84
C ASP A 547 18.45 2.70 -19.80
N THR A 548 17.49 2.00 -20.43
CA THR A 548 17.45 0.54 -20.55
C THR A 548 17.90 0.03 -21.92
N VAL A 549 18.67 0.83 -22.69
CA VAL A 549 19.03 0.51 -24.10
C VAL A 549 19.51 -0.93 -24.26
N MET A 550 18.72 -1.70 -25.02
CA MET A 550 19.16 -2.95 -25.60
C MET A 550 20.29 -2.64 -26.59
N ASN A 551 21.54 -2.88 -26.19
CA ASN A 551 22.67 -2.74 -27.09
C ASN A 551 22.66 -3.91 -28.08
N LEU A 552 22.00 -3.72 -29.22
CA LEU A 552 22.00 -4.66 -30.34
C LEU A 552 23.37 -4.62 -31.04
N SER A 553 24.43 -5.00 -30.34
CA SER A 553 25.78 -5.14 -30.88
C SER A 553 25.80 -6.23 -31.97
N PRO A 554 26.61 -6.09 -33.03
CA PRO A 554 26.82 -7.14 -34.04
C PRO A 554 27.27 -8.51 -33.47
N SER A 555 27.71 -8.55 -32.22
CA SER A 555 28.18 -9.76 -31.52
C SER A 555 27.06 -10.67 -30.98
N ASP A 556 25.82 -10.19 -30.86
CA ASP A 556 24.74 -10.95 -30.20
C ASP A 556 23.98 -11.87 -31.18
N ASN A 557 24.73 -12.42 -32.14
CA ASN A 557 24.38 -13.56 -33.00
C ASN A 557 24.05 -14.86 -32.24
N LYS A 558 23.71 -14.80 -30.94
CA LYS A 558 23.06 -15.89 -30.20
C LYS A 558 21.57 -15.63 -30.06
N PHE A 559 20.92 -15.32 -31.18
CA PHE A 559 19.53 -15.70 -31.39
C PHE A 559 19.50 -17.19 -31.72
N VAL A 560 19.55 -18.03 -30.69
CA VAL A 560 19.47 -19.51 -30.83
C VAL A 560 18.02 -19.93 -31.12
N PRO A 561 17.81 -21.11 -31.73
CA PRO A 561 17.08 -21.33 -32.99
C PRO A 561 15.55 -21.19 -32.92
#